data_AF-T1A194-F1
#
_entry.id   AF-T1A194-F1
#
_cell.length_a   1.000
_cell.length_b   1.000
_cell.length_c   1.000
_cell.angle_alpha   90.00
_cell.angle_beta   90.00
_cell.angle_gamma   90.00
#
_symmetry.space_group_name_H-M   'P 1'
#
loop_
_entity.id
_entity.type
_entity.pdbx_description
1 polymer ?
#
loop_
_entity_poly.entity_id
_entity_poly.type
_entity_poly.pdbx_seq_one_letter_code
_entity_poly.pdbx_strand_id
1 'polypeptide(L)'
;GFRLYVRTIPEYDVHVQQRDVSVAEYLARDARRVVKVQTAFEPSVHFPPPAGWSDKERTREVSFIGTPYDERAQFLTDLWRKYDLPVTISGPRIWARKLDREALAALYPEPDELYDAAYREGIWRSKINLSFLTHGNQDEYAHKSFEIAACGGFLLAERSAGHSER
;
A
#
# COMPACT_ATOMS: atom_id res chain seq x y z
N GLY A 1 -20.19 8.30 -9.93
CA GLY A 1 -19.09 9.24 -9.64
C GLY A 1 -18.20 9.47 -10.84
N PHE A 2 -17.31 8.53 -11.14
CA PHE A 2 -16.20 8.71 -12.09
C PHE A 2 -16.59 9.21 -13.50
N ARG A 3 -17.66 8.66 -14.10
CA ARG A 3 -18.15 9.11 -15.43
C ARG A 3 -18.49 10.60 -15.49
N LEU A 4 -19.05 11.16 -14.42
CA LEU A 4 -19.41 12.58 -14.38
C LEU A 4 -18.16 13.44 -14.18
N TYR A 5 -17.25 13.02 -13.30
CA TYR A 5 -15.97 13.68 -13.09
C TYR A 5 -15.12 13.77 -14.38
N VAL A 6 -15.09 12.71 -15.19
CA VAL A 6 -14.35 12.73 -16.46
C VAL A 6 -14.81 13.85 -17.40
N ARG A 7 -16.11 14.22 -17.36
CA ARG A 7 -16.65 15.31 -18.19
C ARG A 7 -16.26 16.69 -17.69
N THR A 8 -15.85 16.83 -16.44
CA THR A 8 -15.47 18.11 -15.85
C THR A 8 -13.96 18.36 -15.92
N ILE A 9 -13.16 17.42 -16.43
CA ILE A 9 -11.70 17.59 -16.60
C ILE A 9 -11.33 18.90 -17.32
N PRO A 10 -11.99 19.32 -18.41
CA PRO A 10 -11.65 20.57 -19.10
C PRO A 10 -12.00 21.86 -18.32
N GLU A 11 -12.82 21.74 -17.27
CA GLU A 11 -13.32 22.87 -16.49
C GLU A 11 -12.33 23.35 -15.42
N TYR A 12 -11.33 22.52 -15.07
CA TYR A 12 -10.30 22.87 -14.09
C TYR A 12 -9.04 23.41 -14.76
N ASP A 13 -8.38 24.38 -14.10
CA ASP A 13 -7.14 24.96 -14.59
C ASP A 13 -5.93 24.02 -14.46
N VAL A 14 -5.91 23.20 -13.40
CA VAL A 14 -4.80 22.28 -13.11
C VAL A 14 -5.32 20.98 -12.53
N HIS A 15 -4.82 19.87 -13.05
CA HIS A 15 -4.96 18.54 -12.45
C HIS A 15 -3.63 18.08 -11.89
N VAL A 16 -3.65 17.53 -10.68
CA VAL A 16 -2.46 16.99 -10.03
C VAL A 16 -2.59 15.47 -9.98
N GLN A 17 -1.65 14.76 -10.60
CA GLN A 17 -1.68 13.31 -10.74
C GLN A 17 -0.38 12.67 -10.27
N GLN A 18 -0.46 11.42 -9.83
CA GLN A 18 0.70 10.69 -9.29
C GLN A 18 1.31 9.69 -10.28
N ARG A 19 0.60 9.39 -11.37
CA ARG A 19 0.96 8.32 -12.30
C ARG A 19 1.08 8.84 -13.72
N ASP A 20 2.07 8.37 -14.46
CA ASP A 20 2.25 8.72 -15.87
C ASP A 20 1.02 8.37 -16.72
N VAL A 21 0.41 7.20 -16.49
CA VAL A 21 -0.81 6.82 -17.19
C VAL A 21 -1.92 7.84 -16.95
N SER A 22 -2.06 8.36 -15.73
CA SER A 22 -3.07 9.37 -15.41
C SER A 22 -2.76 10.71 -16.06
N VAL A 23 -1.48 11.10 -16.17
CA VAL A 23 -1.11 12.32 -16.88
C VAL A 23 -1.54 12.23 -18.35
N ALA A 24 -1.18 11.15 -19.03
CA ALA A 24 -1.55 10.91 -20.42
C ALA A 24 -3.08 10.87 -20.61
N GLU A 25 -3.79 10.15 -19.72
CA GLU A 25 -5.24 10.03 -19.77
C GLU A 25 -5.99 11.36 -19.61
N TYR A 26 -5.48 12.27 -18.78
CA TYR A 26 -6.10 13.57 -18.55
C TYR A 26 -5.82 14.53 -19.71
N LEU A 27 -4.59 14.54 -20.22
CA LEU A 27 -4.25 15.33 -21.41
C LEU A 27 -5.10 14.89 -22.62
N ALA A 28 -5.33 13.59 -22.78
CA ALA A 28 -6.22 13.06 -23.82
C ALA A 28 -7.70 13.42 -23.64
N ARG A 29 -8.08 14.04 -22.51
CA ARG A 29 -9.43 14.49 -22.16
C ARG A 29 -9.50 16.01 -21.99
N ASP A 30 -8.65 16.72 -22.74
CA ASP A 30 -8.62 18.18 -22.81
C ASP A 30 -8.32 18.87 -21.47
N ALA A 31 -7.60 18.20 -20.57
CA ALA A 31 -7.07 18.86 -19.38
C ALA A 31 -6.15 20.02 -19.79
N ARG A 32 -6.44 21.23 -19.32
CA ARG A 32 -5.65 22.44 -19.63
C ARG A 32 -4.19 22.33 -19.19
N ARG A 33 -3.99 21.75 -18.00
CA ARG A 33 -2.67 21.49 -17.44
C ARG A 33 -2.73 20.29 -16.51
N VAL A 34 -1.73 19.43 -16.59
CA VAL A 34 -1.54 18.31 -15.66
C VAL A 34 -0.14 18.39 -15.06
N VAL A 35 -0.05 18.28 -13.73
CA VAL A 35 1.21 18.27 -12.99
C VAL A 35 1.37 16.88 -12.39
N LYS A 36 2.46 16.19 -12.76
CA LYS A 36 2.88 14.96 -12.09
C LYS A 36 3.53 15.33 -10.75
N VAL A 37 3.07 14.70 -9.68
CA VAL A 37 3.71 14.77 -8.36
C VAL A 37 4.12 13.38 -7.93
N GLN A 38 5.18 13.30 -7.13
CA GLN A 38 5.59 12.04 -6.54
C GLN A 38 4.59 11.64 -5.45
N THR A 39 4.36 10.34 -5.31
CA THR A 39 3.71 9.79 -4.12
C THR A 39 4.44 10.25 -2.85
N ALA A 40 3.69 10.70 -1.84
CA ALA A 40 4.24 11.27 -0.62
C ALA A 40 3.57 10.66 0.62
N PHE A 41 4.13 10.95 1.80
CA PHE A 41 3.54 10.62 3.08
C PHE A 41 3.23 11.89 3.87
N GLU A 42 2.33 11.81 4.85
CA GLU A 42 2.02 12.88 5.79
C GLU A 42 2.89 12.75 7.07
N PRO A 43 3.86 13.65 7.34
CA PRO A 43 4.78 13.52 8.48
C PRO A 43 4.12 13.59 9.86
N SER A 44 2.96 14.27 9.99
CA SER A 44 2.21 14.29 11.25
C SER A 44 1.50 12.95 11.54
N VAL A 45 1.38 12.08 10.53
CA VAL A 45 0.75 10.75 10.63
C VAL A 45 1.81 9.65 10.59
N HIS A 46 2.79 9.76 9.71
CA HIS A 46 3.83 8.76 9.45
C HIS A 46 5.17 9.26 9.97
N PHE A 47 5.60 8.67 11.08
CA PHE A 47 6.84 9.04 11.75
C PHE A 47 7.43 7.83 12.48
N PRO A 48 8.74 7.85 12.82
CA PRO A 48 9.41 6.75 13.50
C PRO A 48 8.81 6.42 14.88
N PRO A 49 9.01 5.20 15.39
CA PRO A 49 8.54 4.84 16.73
C PRO A 49 9.22 5.70 17.81
N PRO A 50 8.61 5.80 19.01
CA PRO A 50 9.21 6.49 20.15
C PRO A 50 10.59 5.94 20.51
N ALA A 51 11.40 6.77 21.19
CA ALA A 51 12.70 6.35 21.70
C ALA A 51 12.57 5.12 22.62
N GLY A 52 13.48 4.15 22.46
CA GLY A 52 13.50 2.91 23.22
C GLY A 52 12.76 1.73 22.57
N TRP A 53 12.06 1.95 21.45
CA TRP A 53 11.48 0.86 20.67
C TRP A 53 12.56 -0.06 20.10
N SER A 54 12.35 -1.36 20.21
CA SER A 54 13.28 -2.42 19.84
C SER A 54 12.54 -3.57 19.14
N ASP A 55 13.28 -4.61 18.76
CA ASP A 55 12.67 -5.81 18.17
C ASP A 55 11.76 -6.57 19.15
N LYS A 56 11.84 -6.30 20.47
CA LYS A 56 10.94 -6.88 21.47
C LYS A 56 9.49 -6.43 21.28
N GLU A 57 9.29 -5.22 20.77
CA GLU A 57 7.97 -4.66 20.51
C GLU A 57 7.43 -5.07 19.13
N ARG A 58 8.23 -5.76 18.31
CA ARG A 58 7.84 -6.25 16.98
C ARG A 58 7.16 -7.61 17.08
N THR A 59 5.83 -7.57 17.27
CA THR A 59 4.99 -8.77 17.44
C THR A 59 4.47 -9.39 16.14
N ARG A 60 4.75 -8.77 14.98
CA ARG A 60 4.38 -9.28 13.65
C ARG A 60 5.65 -9.63 12.88
N GLU A 61 5.76 -10.86 12.38
CA GLU A 61 6.93 -11.28 11.61
C GLU A 61 6.94 -10.63 10.22
N VAL A 62 6.05 -11.08 9.33
CA VAL A 62 5.82 -10.47 8.01
C VAL A 62 4.43 -9.87 8.00
N SER A 63 4.29 -8.62 7.59
CA SER A 63 2.99 -7.95 7.53
C SER A 63 2.67 -7.39 6.15
N PHE A 64 1.38 -7.35 5.84
CA PHE A 64 0.84 -6.60 4.72
C PHE A 64 -0.38 -5.80 5.19
N ILE A 65 -0.37 -4.49 4.97
CA ILE A 65 -1.52 -3.62 5.26
C ILE A 65 -2.05 -3.02 3.97
N GLY A 66 -3.26 -3.43 3.55
CA GLY A 66 -3.89 -2.93 2.34
C GLY A 66 -4.94 -3.85 1.75
N THR A 67 -5.30 -3.61 0.49
CA THR A 67 -6.38 -4.30 -0.24
C THR A 67 -5.86 -5.51 -1.04
N PRO A 68 -6.63 -6.61 -1.20
CA PRO A 68 -6.24 -7.78 -1.98
C PRO A 68 -6.42 -7.55 -3.49
N TYR A 69 -5.71 -6.56 -4.02
CA TYR A 69 -5.58 -6.37 -5.48
C TYR A 69 -4.74 -7.49 -6.10
N ASP A 70 -4.98 -7.73 -7.39
CA ASP A 70 -4.18 -8.62 -8.23
C ASP A 70 -3.95 -9.99 -7.54
N GLU A 71 -2.71 -10.49 -7.58
CA GLU A 71 -2.33 -11.80 -7.05
C GLU A 71 -1.89 -11.79 -5.57
N ARG A 72 -2.12 -10.69 -4.83
CA ARG A 72 -1.62 -10.53 -3.45
C ARG A 72 -2.10 -11.62 -2.52
N ALA A 73 -3.35 -12.06 -2.66
CA ALA A 73 -3.89 -13.12 -1.80
C ALA A 73 -3.19 -14.47 -2.02
N GLN A 74 -2.94 -14.83 -3.29
CA GLN A 74 -2.19 -16.04 -3.61
C GLN A 74 -0.75 -15.95 -3.12
N PHE A 75 -0.08 -14.82 -3.37
CA PHE A 75 1.31 -14.60 -2.95
C PHE A 75 1.49 -14.73 -1.43
N LEU A 76 0.65 -14.04 -0.65
CA LEU A 76 0.74 -14.07 0.82
C LEU A 76 0.38 -15.46 1.37
N THR A 77 -0.60 -16.14 0.76
CA THR A 77 -0.95 -17.52 1.12
C THR A 77 0.21 -18.49 0.83
N ASP A 78 0.93 -18.29 -0.26
CA ASP A 78 2.10 -19.09 -0.62
C ASP A 78 3.27 -18.86 0.36
N LEU A 79 3.53 -17.62 0.77
CA LEU A 79 4.51 -17.31 1.82
C LEU A 79 4.24 -18.11 3.10
N TRP A 80 2.97 -18.12 3.53
CA TRP A 80 2.58 -18.88 4.71
C TRP A 80 2.64 -20.40 4.49
N ARG A 81 1.96 -20.93 3.47
CA ARG A 81 1.83 -22.39 3.29
C ARG A 81 3.07 -23.09 2.80
N LYS A 82 3.77 -22.49 1.83
CA LYS A 82 4.87 -23.15 1.11
C LYS A 82 6.21 -22.89 1.77
N TYR A 83 6.35 -21.74 2.44
CA TYR A 83 7.61 -21.29 3.02
C TYR A 83 7.57 -21.16 4.55
N ASP A 84 6.43 -21.49 5.18
CA ASP A 84 6.24 -21.48 6.65
C ASP A 84 6.58 -20.13 7.29
N LEU A 85 6.31 -19.03 6.57
CA LEU A 85 6.52 -17.69 7.08
C LEU A 85 5.25 -17.18 7.78
N PRO A 86 5.32 -16.69 9.04
CA PRO A 86 4.17 -16.09 9.69
C PRO A 86 3.82 -14.75 9.03
N VAL A 87 2.68 -14.71 8.36
CA VAL A 87 2.17 -13.51 7.67
C VAL A 87 0.94 -12.98 8.39
N THR A 88 0.90 -11.68 8.65
CA THR A 88 -0.27 -10.97 9.17
C THR A 88 -0.79 -9.96 8.16
N ILE A 89 -2.07 -10.07 7.82
CA ILE A 89 -2.78 -9.15 6.94
C ILE A 89 -3.64 -8.22 7.80
N SER A 90 -3.67 -6.95 7.44
CA SER A 90 -4.67 -5.99 7.94
C SER A 90 -5.24 -5.21 6.75
N GLY A 91 -6.55 -4.97 6.72
CA GLY A 91 -7.18 -4.39 5.55
C GLY A 91 -8.70 -4.59 5.47
N PRO A 92 -9.31 -4.32 4.31
CA PRO A 92 -10.76 -4.40 4.15
C PRO A 92 -11.28 -5.84 4.25
N ARG A 93 -12.53 -5.98 4.70
CA ARG A 93 -13.25 -7.28 4.81
C ARG A 93 -13.29 -8.12 3.53
N ILE A 94 -13.04 -7.52 2.36
CA ILE A 94 -12.96 -8.25 1.09
C ILE A 94 -11.84 -9.32 1.09
N TRP A 95 -10.84 -9.22 1.98
CA TRP A 95 -9.86 -10.29 2.24
C TRP A 95 -10.51 -11.63 2.56
N ALA A 96 -11.62 -11.65 3.31
CA ALA A 96 -12.32 -12.88 3.67
C ALA A 96 -12.89 -13.65 2.47
N ARG A 97 -13.05 -12.99 1.33
CA ARG A 97 -13.50 -13.62 0.07
C ARG A 97 -12.33 -14.06 -0.83
N LYS A 98 -11.10 -13.69 -0.47
CA LYS A 98 -9.88 -13.92 -1.23
C LYS A 98 -8.99 -14.99 -0.61
N LEU A 99 -9.29 -15.39 0.62
CA LEU A 99 -8.60 -16.44 1.35
C LEU A 99 -9.57 -17.60 1.55
N ASP A 100 -9.07 -18.84 1.44
CA ASP A 100 -9.83 -19.98 1.93
C ASP A 100 -9.85 -20.00 3.47
N ARG A 101 -10.59 -20.95 4.05
CA ARG A 101 -10.84 -21.00 5.50
C ARG A 101 -9.56 -21.08 6.35
N GLU A 102 -8.56 -21.83 5.91
CA GLU A 102 -7.32 -22.03 6.67
C GLU A 102 -6.45 -20.79 6.59
N ALA A 103 -6.26 -20.26 5.37
CA ALA A 103 -5.50 -19.02 5.17
C ALA A 103 -6.15 -17.83 5.86
N LEU A 104 -7.49 -17.77 5.87
CA LEU A 104 -8.23 -16.72 6.57
C LEU A 104 -7.92 -16.72 8.09
N ALA A 105 -7.95 -17.91 8.71
CA ALA A 105 -7.69 -18.05 10.14
C ALA A 105 -6.22 -17.75 10.49
N ALA A 106 -5.28 -18.14 9.62
CA ALA A 106 -3.85 -17.98 9.88
C ALA A 106 -3.35 -16.55 9.57
N LEU A 107 -3.74 -15.97 8.43
CA LEU A 107 -3.17 -14.71 7.93
C LEU A 107 -3.97 -13.48 8.35
N TYR A 108 -5.26 -13.61 8.65
CA TYR A 108 -6.16 -12.48 8.89
C TYR A 108 -6.90 -12.62 10.24
N PRO A 109 -6.16 -12.77 11.36
CA PRO A 109 -6.74 -13.10 12.67
C PRO A 109 -7.56 -11.96 13.28
N GLU A 110 -7.21 -10.72 12.95
CA GLU A 110 -7.90 -9.51 13.41
C GLU A 110 -8.42 -8.75 12.19
N PRO A 111 -9.64 -9.07 11.72
CA PRO A 111 -10.16 -8.55 10.48
C PRO A 111 -10.57 -7.09 10.61
N ASP A 112 -9.63 -6.16 10.43
CA ASP A 112 -9.91 -4.73 10.40
C ASP A 112 -8.93 -3.94 9.51
N GLU A 113 -9.42 -2.80 9.04
CA GLU A 113 -8.58 -1.77 8.46
C GLU A 113 -7.88 -1.01 9.59
N LEU A 114 -6.58 -0.76 9.42
CA LEU A 114 -5.83 0.06 10.36
C LEU A 114 -5.84 1.50 9.87
N TYR A 115 -6.21 2.41 10.76
CA TYR A 115 -6.23 3.86 10.50
C TYR A 115 -5.33 4.60 11.49
N ASP A 116 -4.87 5.78 11.10
CA ASP A 116 -4.13 6.72 11.95
C ASP A 116 -3.02 6.06 12.79
N ALA A 117 -3.10 6.18 14.11
CA ALA A 117 -2.14 5.59 15.03
C ALA A 117 -2.06 4.07 14.92
N ALA A 118 -3.18 3.37 14.69
CA ALA A 118 -3.19 1.93 14.55
C ALA A 118 -2.49 1.48 13.25
N TYR A 119 -2.63 2.26 12.16
CA TYR A 119 -1.90 2.01 10.91
C TYR A 119 -0.39 2.08 11.14
N ARG A 120 0.06 3.19 11.74
CA ARG A 120 1.46 3.41 12.06
C ARG A 120 2.01 2.38 13.04
N GLU A 121 1.29 2.06 14.11
CA GLU A 121 1.69 1.01 15.05
C GLU A 121 1.76 -0.37 14.39
N GLY A 122 0.86 -0.67 13.45
CA GLY A 122 0.94 -1.87 12.64
C GLY A 122 2.27 -1.99 11.91
N ILE A 123 2.77 -0.88 11.36
CA ILE A 123 4.10 -0.82 10.72
C ILE A 123 5.22 -1.05 11.73
N TRP A 124 5.19 -0.34 12.87
CA TRP A 124 6.23 -0.43 13.90
C TRP A 124 6.34 -1.81 14.54
N ARG A 125 5.20 -2.48 14.74
CA ARG A 125 5.13 -3.84 15.31
C ARG A 125 5.56 -4.92 14.32
N SER A 126 5.82 -4.57 13.07
CA SER A 126 6.23 -5.53 12.04
C SER A 126 7.74 -5.59 11.90
N LYS A 127 8.30 -6.80 11.82
CA LYS A 127 9.72 -7.01 11.47
C LYS A 127 9.96 -6.79 9.99
N ILE A 128 9.04 -7.22 9.13
CA ILE A 128 9.07 -6.99 7.69
C ILE A 128 7.71 -6.48 7.25
N ASN A 129 7.68 -5.32 6.59
CA ASN A 129 6.47 -4.77 5.98
C ASN A 129 6.54 -4.97 4.45
N LEU A 130 5.60 -5.73 3.90
CA LEU A 130 5.47 -5.95 2.47
C LEU A 130 4.74 -4.80 1.79
N SER A 131 5.20 -4.44 0.60
CA SER A 131 4.54 -3.46 -0.27
C SER A 131 4.57 -3.91 -1.73
N PHE A 132 3.43 -3.85 -2.41
CA PHE A 132 3.29 -4.28 -3.80
C PHE A 132 2.86 -3.13 -4.69
N LEU A 133 3.17 -3.23 -5.98
CA LEU A 133 2.50 -2.40 -6.98
C LEU A 133 1.03 -2.80 -7.07
N THR A 134 0.19 -1.88 -7.51
CA THR A 134 -1.14 -2.24 -8.02
C THR A 134 -1.04 -2.24 -9.54
N HIS A 135 -0.85 -3.42 -10.12
CA HIS A 135 -0.61 -3.56 -11.56
C HIS A 135 -1.81 -3.08 -12.37
N GLY A 136 -3.03 -3.34 -11.87
CA GLY A 136 -4.26 -2.83 -12.47
C GLY A 136 -4.34 -1.29 -12.54
N ASN A 137 -3.63 -0.59 -11.65
CA ASN A 137 -3.54 0.88 -11.68
C ASN A 137 -2.33 1.39 -12.46
N GLN A 138 -1.44 0.51 -12.90
CA GLN A 138 -0.14 0.84 -13.51
C GLN A 138 0.66 1.78 -12.59
N ASP A 139 0.72 1.44 -11.31
CA ASP A 139 1.52 2.18 -10.33
C ASP A 139 3.01 2.03 -10.63
N GLU A 140 3.74 3.15 -10.63
CA GLU A 140 5.20 3.17 -10.82
C GLU A 140 5.94 2.84 -9.51
N TYR A 141 5.30 3.13 -8.38
CA TYR A 141 5.81 2.93 -7.03
C TYR A 141 4.78 2.20 -6.18
N ALA A 142 5.27 1.33 -5.29
CA ALA A 142 4.41 0.73 -4.29
C ALA A 142 4.08 1.83 -3.25
N HIS A 143 2.88 2.42 -3.29
CA HIS A 143 2.54 3.62 -2.51
C HIS A 143 2.94 3.52 -1.03
N LYS A 144 2.66 2.37 -0.41
CA LYS A 144 2.95 2.13 1.01
C LYS A 144 4.44 2.15 1.36
N SER A 145 5.34 2.06 0.38
CA SER A 145 6.79 2.20 0.60
C SER A 145 7.18 3.51 1.28
N PHE A 146 6.60 4.63 0.85
CA PHE A 146 6.89 5.96 1.39
C PHE A 146 6.44 6.08 2.85
N GLU A 147 5.24 5.57 3.14
CA GLU A 147 4.66 5.54 4.48
C GLU A 147 5.46 4.62 5.43
N ILE A 148 5.82 3.41 4.98
CA ILE A 148 6.63 2.45 5.77
C ILE A 148 8.02 3.02 6.06
N ALA A 149 8.68 3.60 5.07
CA ALA A 149 10.00 4.20 5.23
C ALA A 149 9.96 5.39 6.20
N ALA A 150 8.95 6.28 6.08
CA ALA A 150 8.75 7.39 7.00
C ALA A 150 8.50 6.93 8.44
N CYS A 151 7.81 5.81 8.62
CA CYS A 151 7.57 5.18 9.91
C CYS A 151 8.82 4.47 10.49
N GLY A 152 9.96 4.47 9.80
CA GLY A 152 11.17 3.77 10.24
C GLY A 152 11.02 2.24 10.27
N GLY A 153 10.06 1.70 9.50
CA GLY A 153 9.84 0.26 9.37
C GLY A 153 10.80 -0.36 8.35
N PHE A 154 11.10 -1.65 8.51
CA PHE A 154 11.77 -2.40 7.46
C PHE A 154 10.79 -2.65 6.32
N LEU A 155 11.12 -2.13 5.14
CA LEU A 155 10.34 -2.26 3.92
C LEU A 155 10.92 -3.36 3.03
N LEU A 156 10.06 -4.29 2.59
CA LEU A 156 10.34 -5.17 1.47
C LEU A 156 9.30 -4.92 0.38
N ALA A 157 9.70 -4.20 -0.67
CA ALA A 157 8.82 -3.81 -1.77
C ALA A 157 9.06 -4.64 -3.02
N GLU A 158 8.01 -4.84 -3.82
CA GLU A 158 8.13 -5.31 -5.19
C GLU A 158 9.05 -4.38 -5.98
N ARG A 159 10.02 -4.97 -6.70
CA ARG A 159 10.97 -4.21 -7.51
C ARG A 159 10.24 -3.56 -8.70
N SER A 160 10.39 -2.25 -8.85
CA SER A 160 9.82 -1.49 -9.98
C SER A 160 10.87 -0.60 -10.64
N ALA A 161 10.56 -0.10 -11.84
CA ALA A 161 11.37 0.94 -12.49
C ALA A 161 11.42 2.20 -11.62
N GLY A 162 10.27 2.67 -11.12
CA GLY A 162 10.20 3.84 -10.24
C GLY A 162 11.09 3.69 -9.00
N HIS A 163 11.09 2.53 -8.33
CA HIS A 163 11.97 2.25 -7.20
C HIS A 163 13.46 2.11 -7.56
N SER A 164 13.80 1.93 -8.83
CA SER A 164 15.18 1.79 -9.30
C SER A 164 15.77 3.11 -9.82
N GLU A 165 14.97 4.16 -9.96
CA GLU A 165 15.38 5.43 -10.56
C GLU A 165 16.20 6.33 -9.61
N ARG A 166 16.42 5.91 -8.35
CA ARG A 166 17.20 6.66 -7.34
C ARG A 166 17.97 5.75 -6.40
#